data_AF-D6SKL8-F1
#
_entry.id   AF-D6SKL8-F1
#
_cell.length_a   1.000
_cell.length_b   1.000
_cell.length_c   1.000
_cell.angle_alpha   90.00
_cell.angle_beta   90.00
_cell.angle_gamma   90.00
#
_symmetry.space_group_name_H-M   'P 1'
#
loop_
_entity.id
_entity.type
_entity.pdbx_description
1 polymer ?
#
loop_
_entity_poly.entity_id
_entity_poly.type
_entity_poly.pdbx_seq_one_letter_code
_entity_poly.pdbx_strand_id
1 'polypeptide(L)'
;MDQDFEQRFTAIFQREEQFAHTLATSVIQKPKLSVWMFLVPILFIYHANHIKRYKNNLANFQQGFTRTKLHALNLAREELVRGEKKEEREMDLFADYDVDGPNVQEVRNRQMEEIRLLIKHYRSLLRSSGRDYPELVRSAYKTKNEYKKFLNKLNQAEKEVNKAALHAFHDSDDSRKVVSEMEKQASILRNQEAGSIFSS
;
A
#
# COMPACT_ATOMS: atom_id res chain seq x y z
N MET A 1 8.34 -17.70 19.88
CA MET A 1 8.49 -16.54 18.97
C MET A 1 8.93 -15.39 19.85
N ASP A 2 10.02 -14.73 19.48
CA ASP A 2 10.68 -13.78 20.38
C ASP A 2 9.87 -12.49 20.51
N GLN A 3 9.77 -11.94 21.72
CA GLN A 3 9.08 -10.68 22.02
C GLN A 3 9.56 -9.52 21.11
N ASP A 4 10.83 -9.55 20.71
CA ASP A 4 11.44 -8.62 19.77
C ASP A 4 10.86 -8.70 18.34
N PHE A 5 10.44 -9.89 17.89
CA PHE A 5 9.83 -10.05 16.57
C PHE A 5 8.44 -9.40 16.50
N GLU A 6 7.61 -9.62 17.51
CA GLU A 6 6.28 -9.00 17.59
C GLU A 6 6.35 -7.48 17.75
N GLN A 7 7.37 -6.97 18.45
CA GLN A 7 7.62 -5.54 18.55
C GLN A 7 7.94 -4.93 17.17
N ARG A 8 8.81 -5.58 16.38
CA ARG A 8 9.13 -5.14 15.01
C ARG A 8 7.91 -5.16 14.10
N PHE A 9 7.12 -6.23 14.15
CA PHE A 9 5.87 -6.32 13.41
C PHE A 9 4.92 -5.16 13.76
N THR A 10 4.73 -4.90 15.06
CA THR A 10 3.88 -3.81 15.56
C THR A 10 4.38 -2.44 15.09
N ALA A 11 5.69 -2.19 15.14
CA ALA A 11 6.28 -0.93 14.68
C ALA A 11 6.03 -0.69 13.17
N ILE A 12 6.17 -1.75 12.35
CA ILE A 12 5.89 -1.66 10.90
C ILE A 12 4.39 -1.43 10.66
N PHE A 13 3.53 -2.19 11.35
CA PHE A 13 2.08 -2.07 11.24
C PHE A 13 1.60 -0.65 11.57
N GLN A 14 2.01 -0.11 12.72
CA GLN A 14 1.65 1.24 13.15
C GLN A 14 2.11 2.31 12.16
N ARG A 15 3.30 2.14 11.57
CA ARG A 15 3.78 3.03 10.53
C ARG A 15 2.88 3.01 9.30
N GLU A 16 2.44 1.84 8.84
CA GLU A 16 1.55 1.75 7.66
C GLU A 16 0.21 2.45 7.90
N GLU A 17 -0.36 2.29 9.10
CA GLU A 17 -1.60 2.98 9.47
C GLU A 17 -1.42 4.50 9.54
N GLN A 18 -0.34 4.97 10.19
CA GLN A 18 -0.02 6.39 10.29
C GLN A 18 0.25 7.02 8.92
N PHE A 19 0.97 6.31 8.04
CA PHE A 19 1.22 6.76 6.68
C PHE A 19 -0.09 6.90 5.90
N ALA A 20 -0.96 5.89 5.95
CA ALA A 20 -2.25 5.91 5.27
C ALA A 20 -3.15 7.05 5.78
N HIS A 21 -3.19 7.26 7.10
CA HIS A 21 -3.91 8.39 7.70
C HIS A 21 -3.39 9.74 7.20
N THR A 22 -2.07 9.92 7.20
CA THR A 22 -1.43 11.17 6.78
C THR A 22 -1.66 11.44 5.29
N LEU A 23 -1.52 10.41 4.45
CA LEU A 23 -1.79 10.48 3.02
C LEU A 23 -3.25 10.86 2.78
N ALA A 24 -4.19 10.15 3.41
CA ALA A 24 -5.61 10.44 3.27
C ALA A 24 -5.95 11.89 3.62
N THR A 25 -5.42 12.37 4.75
CA THR A 25 -5.63 13.75 5.20
C THR A 25 -5.05 14.77 4.23
N SER A 26 -3.86 14.50 3.66
CA SER A 26 -3.19 15.39 2.71
C SER A 26 -3.92 15.51 1.36
N VAL A 27 -4.56 14.43 0.91
CA VAL A 27 -5.28 14.38 -0.37
C VAL A 27 -6.74 14.85 -0.22
N ILE A 28 -7.37 14.68 0.96
CA ILE A 28 -8.76 15.09 1.21
C ILE A 28 -8.90 16.61 1.34
N GLN A 29 -7.86 17.32 1.81
CA GLN A 29 -7.94 18.77 2.03
C GLN A 29 -7.92 19.62 0.74
N LYS A 30 -7.72 19.01 -0.44
CA LYS A 30 -7.62 19.70 -1.75
C LYS A 30 -8.13 18.75 -2.86
N PRO A 31 -9.22 18.92 -3.66
CA PRO A 31 -10.43 19.77 -3.70
C PRO A 31 -11.77 18.94 -3.74
N LYS A 32 -12.91 19.55 -4.14
CA LYS A 32 -14.34 19.08 -4.15
C LYS A 32 -14.63 17.59 -3.86
N LEU A 33 -15.31 17.35 -2.73
CA LEU A 33 -15.73 16.06 -2.14
C LEU A 33 -16.39 15.03 -3.08
N SER A 34 -16.90 15.39 -4.28
CA SER A 34 -17.63 14.46 -5.16
C SER A 34 -16.72 13.52 -5.97
N VAL A 35 -15.49 13.94 -6.30
CA VAL A 35 -14.56 13.12 -7.12
C VAL A 35 -13.93 11.99 -6.30
N TRP A 36 -13.84 12.18 -4.98
CA TRP A 36 -13.37 11.19 -4.00
C TRP A 36 -14.24 9.92 -3.94
N MET A 37 -15.54 10.06 -4.20
CA MET A 37 -16.48 8.94 -4.28
C MET A 37 -16.16 7.99 -5.45
N PHE A 38 -15.34 8.46 -6.41
CA PHE A 38 -14.93 7.72 -7.61
C PHE A 38 -13.55 7.06 -7.51
N LEU A 39 -12.63 7.56 -6.66
CA LEU A 39 -11.30 6.96 -6.51
C LEU A 39 -11.24 5.76 -5.59
N VAL A 40 -12.05 5.77 -4.53
CA VAL A 40 -12.20 4.63 -3.64
C VAL A 40 -12.54 3.38 -4.47
N PRO A 41 -13.52 3.38 -5.41
CA PRO A 41 -13.79 2.26 -6.32
C PRO A 41 -12.64 1.71 -7.18
N ILE A 42 -11.56 2.46 -7.44
CA ILE A 42 -10.49 1.99 -8.33
C ILE A 42 -9.47 1.14 -7.54
N LEU A 43 -9.23 1.50 -6.26
CA LEU A 43 -8.56 0.62 -5.29
C LEU A 43 -9.55 -0.36 -4.60
N PHE A 44 -10.85 -0.18 -4.82
CA PHE A 44 -11.99 -0.99 -4.38
C PHE A 44 -12.87 -1.43 -5.56
N ILE A 45 -12.28 -2.05 -6.56
CA ILE A 45 -13.06 -3.03 -7.33
C ILE A 45 -13.51 -4.02 -6.26
N TYR A 46 -14.77 -4.29 -5.89
CA TYR A 46 -16.10 -3.84 -6.27
C TYR A 46 -17.09 -4.26 -5.15
N HIS A 47 -17.57 -3.34 -4.31
CA HIS A 47 -18.66 -3.62 -3.34
C HIS A 47 -19.99 -3.00 -3.85
N ALA A 48 -20.52 -3.48 -4.96
CA ALA A 48 -21.77 -2.94 -5.52
C ALA A 48 -23.06 -3.37 -4.83
N ASN A 49 -23.01 -4.15 -3.74
CA ASN A 49 -24.22 -4.47 -2.97
C ASN A 49 -24.54 -3.49 -1.82
N HIS A 50 -23.75 -2.43 -1.58
CA HIS A 50 -24.04 -1.53 -0.46
C HIS A 50 -23.82 -0.04 -0.77
N ILE A 51 -24.78 0.54 -1.49
CA ILE A 51 -25.13 1.99 -1.56
C ILE A 51 -25.44 2.60 -0.16
N LYS A 52 -25.17 1.90 0.95
CA LYS A 52 -25.47 2.37 2.32
C LYS A 52 -24.26 2.90 3.09
N ARG A 53 -23.03 2.87 2.54
CA ARG A 53 -21.80 3.27 3.26
C ARG A 53 -21.20 4.59 2.76
N TYR A 54 -22.00 5.66 2.72
CA TYR A 54 -21.57 7.00 2.29
C TYR A 54 -20.99 7.90 3.39
N LYS A 55 -20.88 7.42 4.65
CA LYS A 55 -20.58 8.31 5.79
C LYS A 55 -19.10 8.40 6.21
N ASN A 56 -18.20 7.50 5.78
CA ASN A 56 -16.79 7.48 6.26
C ASN A 56 -15.75 7.34 5.12
N ASN A 57 -15.64 8.33 4.23
CA ASN A 57 -14.70 8.33 3.10
C ASN A 57 -13.22 8.16 3.51
N LEU A 58 -12.84 8.75 4.65
CA LEU A 58 -11.48 8.66 5.21
C LEU A 58 -11.13 7.22 5.61
N ALA A 59 -12.02 6.56 6.35
CA ALA A 59 -11.80 5.19 6.83
C ALA A 59 -11.73 4.18 5.68
N ASN A 60 -12.58 4.35 4.66
CA ASN A 60 -12.56 3.50 3.48
C ASN A 60 -11.24 3.67 2.70
N PHE A 61 -10.79 4.91 2.47
CA PHE A 61 -9.51 5.14 1.80
C PHE A 61 -8.33 4.53 2.56
N GLN A 62 -8.27 4.74 3.88
CA GLN A 62 -7.22 4.17 4.73
C GLN A 62 -7.20 2.64 4.59
N GLN A 63 -8.36 1.99 4.68
CA GLN A 63 -8.49 0.54 4.55
C GLN A 63 -8.06 0.05 3.17
N GLY A 64 -8.44 0.74 2.09
CA GLY A 64 -8.05 0.36 0.73
C GLY A 64 -6.55 0.49 0.49
N PHE A 65 -5.96 1.61 0.92
CA PHE A 65 -4.53 1.89 0.76
C PHE A 65 -3.65 0.94 1.60
N THR A 66 -4.08 0.57 2.81
CA THR A 66 -3.33 -0.33 3.69
C THR A 66 -3.54 -1.79 3.36
N ARG A 67 -4.61 -2.19 2.66
CA ARG A 67 -4.95 -3.61 2.42
C ARG A 67 -3.79 -4.40 1.81
N THR A 68 -3.20 -3.92 0.71
CA THR A 68 -2.08 -4.62 0.03
C THR A 68 -0.84 -4.67 0.92
N LYS A 69 -0.56 -3.58 1.64
CA LYS A 69 0.60 -3.40 2.53
C LYS A 69 0.54 -4.30 3.76
N LEU A 70 -0.59 -4.28 4.47
CA LEU A 70 -0.82 -5.12 5.64
C LEU A 70 -0.89 -6.60 5.26
N HIS A 71 -1.45 -6.93 4.10
CA HIS A 71 -1.41 -8.30 3.63
C HIS A 71 0.01 -8.76 3.33
N ALA A 72 0.80 -7.98 2.58
CA ALA A 72 2.19 -8.30 2.31
C ALA A 72 3.03 -8.41 3.60
N LEU A 73 2.74 -7.59 4.61
CA LEU A 73 3.36 -7.67 5.94
C LEU A 73 2.97 -8.98 6.66
N ASN A 74 1.70 -9.38 6.62
CA ASN A 74 1.25 -10.64 7.19
C ASN A 74 1.86 -11.85 6.47
N LEU A 75 1.94 -11.85 5.14
CA LEU A 75 2.61 -12.90 4.38
C LEU A 75 4.10 -12.98 4.74
N ALA A 76 4.78 -11.84 4.85
CA ALA A 76 6.17 -11.79 5.30
C ALA A 76 6.33 -12.37 6.72
N ARG A 77 5.39 -12.08 7.62
CA ARG A 77 5.37 -12.64 8.97
C ARG A 77 5.17 -14.16 8.93
N GLU A 78 4.16 -14.63 8.22
CA GLU A 78 3.81 -16.06 8.11
C GLU A 78 4.98 -16.86 7.54
N GLU A 79 5.65 -16.37 6.50
CA GLU A 79 6.83 -17.02 5.93
C GLU A 79 7.97 -17.14 6.97
N LEU A 80 8.20 -16.10 7.77
CA LEU A 80 9.27 -16.12 8.77
C LEU A 80 8.94 -16.98 9.99
N VAL A 81 7.67 -17.08 10.36
CA VAL A 81 7.21 -17.86 11.53
C VAL A 81 7.05 -19.33 11.20
N ARG A 82 6.45 -19.66 10.06
CA ARG A 82 6.11 -21.04 9.69
C ARG A 82 7.13 -21.68 8.76
N GLY A 83 8.03 -20.89 8.15
CA GLY A 83 8.99 -21.37 7.17
C GLY A 83 8.38 -21.69 5.80
N GLU A 84 7.07 -21.52 5.65
CA GLU A 84 6.34 -21.81 4.42
C GLU A 84 6.20 -20.53 3.59
N LYS A 85 6.69 -20.57 2.35
CA LYS A 85 6.33 -19.59 1.34
C LYS A 85 4.92 -19.89 0.86
N LYS A 86 3.93 -19.27 1.49
CA LYS A 86 2.60 -19.23 0.91
C LYS A 86 2.65 -18.59 -0.46
N GLU A 87 1.91 -19.15 -1.40
CA GLU A 87 1.80 -18.53 -2.71
C GLU A 87 1.20 -17.13 -2.54
N GLU A 88 1.83 -16.15 -3.18
CA GLU A 88 1.34 -14.76 -3.22
C GLU A 88 -0.10 -14.67 -3.76
N ARG A 89 -0.59 -15.75 -4.39
CA ARG A 89 -1.95 -15.91 -4.91
C ARG A 89 -3.01 -16.21 -3.85
N GLU A 90 -2.63 -16.49 -2.60
CA GLU A 90 -3.61 -16.87 -1.55
C GLU A 90 -4.59 -15.76 -1.20
N MET A 91 -4.26 -14.50 -1.49
CA MET A 91 -5.26 -13.45 -1.51
C MET A 91 -5.75 -13.28 -2.94
N ASP A 92 -6.80 -14.01 -3.28
CA ASP A 92 -7.69 -13.54 -4.32
C ASP A 92 -8.36 -12.26 -3.77
N LEU A 93 -7.65 -11.13 -3.93
CA LEU A 93 -8.15 -9.78 -3.67
C LEU A 93 -9.48 -9.51 -4.35
N PHE A 94 -9.80 -10.35 -5.33
CA PHE A 94 -10.95 -10.31 -6.17
C PHE A 94 -11.86 -11.54 -6.04
N ALA A 95 -11.72 -12.34 -4.97
CA ALA A 95 -12.56 -13.52 -4.72
C ALA A 95 -14.05 -13.15 -4.68
N ASP A 96 -14.33 -11.93 -4.21
CA ASP A 96 -15.68 -11.39 -4.10
C ASP A 96 -16.20 -10.79 -5.42
N TYR A 97 -15.42 -10.81 -6.51
CA TYR A 97 -15.75 -10.10 -7.75
C TYR A 97 -15.97 -11.06 -8.92
N ASP A 98 -17.22 -11.12 -9.35
CA ASP A 98 -17.70 -11.81 -10.54
C ASP A 98 -17.40 -10.96 -11.81
N VAL A 99 -16.16 -10.49 -11.93
CA VAL A 99 -15.71 -9.61 -13.02
C VAL A 99 -14.49 -10.24 -13.70
N ASP A 100 -14.78 -11.18 -14.58
CA ASP A 100 -13.78 -11.76 -15.47
C ASP A 100 -13.67 -10.93 -16.75
N GLY A 101 -12.46 -10.40 -16.99
CA GLY A 101 -12.13 -9.65 -18.20
C GLY A 101 -10.62 -9.38 -18.28
N PRO A 102 -10.06 -9.23 -19.50
CA PRO A 102 -8.61 -9.06 -19.70
C PRO A 102 -8.05 -7.83 -18.96
N ASN A 103 -8.84 -6.77 -18.83
CA ASN A 103 -8.44 -5.56 -18.12
C ASN A 103 -8.36 -5.77 -16.59
N VAL A 104 -9.21 -6.64 -16.02
CA VAL A 104 -9.17 -6.97 -14.58
C VAL A 104 -7.95 -7.82 -14.27
N GLN A 105 -7.63 -8.78 -15.14
CA GLN A 105 -6.44 -9.62 -15.01
C GLN A 105 -5.15 -8.81 -15.00
N GLU A 106 -5.08 -7.75 -15.81
CA GLU A 106 -3.94 -6.81 -15.76
C GLU A 106 -3.83 -6.12 -14.39
N VAL A 107 -4.93 -5.65 -13.80
CA VAL A 107 -4.91 -5.08 -12.45
C VAL A 107 -4.40 -6.09 -11.43
N ARG A 108 -4.87 -7.35 -11.50
CA ARG A 108 -4.40 -8.42 -10.62
C ARG A 108 -2.89 -8.61 -10.76
N ASN A 109 -2.39 -8.69 -11.99
CA ASN A 109 -0.96 -8.87 -12.26
C ASN A 109 -0.13 -7.73 -11.68
N ARG A 110 -0.55 -6.47 -11.87
CA ARG A 110 0.14 -5.31 -11.30
C ARG A 110 0.13 -5.30 -9.77
N GLN A 111 -1.00 -5.66 -9.15
CA GLN A 111 -1.09 -5.76 -7.70
C GLN A 111 -0.16 -6.85 -7.15
N MET A 112 -0.03 -7.97 -7.85
CA MET A 112 0.91 -9.03 -7.47
C MET A 112 2.37 -8.57 -7.55
N GLU A 113 2.73 -7.74 -8.54
CA GLU A 113 4.05 -7.10 -8.61
C GLU A 113 4.31 -6.15 -7.43
N GLU A 114 3.31 -5.36 -7.03
CA GLU A 114 3.38 -4.50 -5.84
C GLU A 114 3.56 -5.33 -4.55
N ILE A 115 2.72 -6.35 -4.36
CA ILE A 115 2.75 -7.23 -3.18
C ILE A 115 4.11 -7.93 -3.05
N ARG A 116 4.69 -8.43 -4.16
CA ARG A 116 6.04 -9.00 -4.19
C ARG A 116 7.10 -8.06 -3.63
N LEU A 117 7.07 -6.80 -4.07
CA LEU A 117 8.02 -5.79 -3.63
C LEU A 117 7.86 -5.51 -2.14
N LEU A 118 6.61 -5.42 -1.67
CA LEU A 118 6.26 -5.19 -0.27
C LEU A 118 6.68 -6.38 0.63
N ILE A 119 6.41 -7.63 0.23
CA ILE A 119 6.85 -8.82 0.97
C ILE A 119 8.38 -8.80 1.13
N LYS A 120 9.12 -8.54 0.04
CA LYS A 120 10.59 -8.46 0.10
C LYS A 120 11.06 -7.37 1.08
N HIS A 121 10.41 -6.22 1.06
CA HIS A 121 10.69 -5.13 1.99
C HIS A 121 10.40 -5.52 3.44
N TYR A 122 9.21 -6.00 3.75
CA TYR A 122 8.81 -6.36 5.11
C TYR A 122 9.63 -7.52 5.67
N ARG A 123 10.00 -8.50 4.85
CA ARG A 123 10.96 -9.55 5.26
C ARG A 123 12.31 -8.98 5.65
N SER A 124 12.80 -7.98 4.91
CA SER A 124 14.05 -7.31 5.23
C SER A 124 13.95 -6.59 6.58
N LEU A 125 12.85 -5.88 6.83
CA LEU A 125 12.61 -5.18 8.10
C LEU A 125 12.45 -6.16 9.27
N LEU A 126 11.61 -7.18 9.13
CA LEU A 126 11.34 -8.19 10.17
C LEU A 126 12.56 -9.05 10.51
N ARG A 127 13.57 -9.13 9.63
CA ARG A 127 14.86 -9.80 9.91
C ARG A 127 15.91 -8.86 10.48
N SER A 128 15.68 -7.54 10.41
CA SER A 128 16.62 -6.54 10.88
C SER A 128 16.46 -6.30 12.39
N SER A 129 17.51 -5.79 13.02
CA SER A 129 17.48 -5.32 14.40
C SER A 129 16.97 -3.87 14.47
N GLY A 130 16.14 -3.57 15.47
CA GLY A 130 15.61 -2.22 15.71
C GLY A 130 14.33 -2.27 16.53
N ARG A 131 14.10 -1.24 17.35
CA ARG A 131 12.94 -1.13 18.25
C ARG A 131 11.79 -0.32 17.66
N ASP A 132 12.09 0.49 16.64
CA ASP A 132 11.13 1.31 15.90
C ASP A 132 11.37 1.23 14.39
N TYR A 133 10.43 1.75 13.60
CA TYR A 133 10.50 1.69 12.14
C TYR A 133 11.76 2.38 11.56
N PRO A 134 12.17 3.59 11.99
CA PRO A 134 13.43 4.18 11.56
C PRO A 134 14.66 3.30 11.79
N GLU A 135 14.82 2.73 12.99
CA GLU A 135 15.93 1.81 13.30
C GLU A 135 15.90 0.58 12.38
N LEU A 136 14.72 -0.01 12.15
CA LEU A 136 14.56 -1.16 11.25
C LEU A 136 14.95 -0.83 9.81
N VAL A 137 14.54 0.34 9.29
CA VAL A 137 14.88 0.77 7.93
C VAL A 137 16.38 1.02 7.80
N ARG A 138 17.02 1.69 8.77
CA ARG A 138 18.47 1.88 8.78
C ARG A 138 19.21 0.55 8.80
N SER A 139 18.76 -0.38 9.64
CA SER A 139 19.37 -1.70 9.77
C SER A 139 19.19 -2.55 8.50
N ALA A 140 18.03 -2.47 7.84
CA ALA A 140 17.75 -3.22 6.61
C ALA A 140 18.48 -2.66 5.37
N TYR A 141 18.44 -1.35 5.15
CA TYR A 141 18.91 -0.72 3.91
C TYR A 141 20.29 -0.10 4.00
N LYS A 142 20.80 0.14 5.21
CA LYS A 142 22.11 0.74 5.54
C LYS A 142 22.31 2.19 5.10
N THR A 143 21.78 2.59 3.94
CA THR A 143 21.93 3.94 3.38
C THR A 143 20.60 4.49 2.88
N LYS A 144 20.50 5.82 2.88
CA LYS A 144 19.36 6.55 2.31
C LYS A 144 19.14 6.22 0.83
N ASN A 145 20.21 6.01 0.07
CA ASN A 145 20.12 5.72 -1.36
C ASN A 145 19.52 4.34 -1.65
N GLU A 146 19.89 3.32 -0.88
CA GLU A 146 19.29 1.99 -1.02
C GLU A 146 17.80 1.98 -0.63
N TYR A 147 17.43 2.69 0.44
CA TYR A 147 16.01 2.86 0.79
C TYR A 147 15.24 3.63 -0.29
N LYS A 148 15.81 4.71 -0.83
CA LYS A 148 15.21 5.45 -1.95
C LYS A 148 15.03 4.61 -3.21
N LYS A 149 15.98 3.72 -3.54
CA LYS A 149 15.82 2.78 -4.67
C LYS A 149 14.60 1.89 -4.46
N PHE A 150 14.36 1.41 -3.25
CA PHE A 150 13.13 0.67 -2.92
C PHE A 150 11.89 1.55 -3.07
N LEU A 151 11.87 2.75 -2.48
CA LEU A 151 10.72 3.66 -2.56
C LEU A 151 10.36 4.01 -4.00
N ASN A 152 11.36 4.22 -4.87
CA ASN A 152 11.12 4.49 -6.30
C ASN A 152 10.49 3.28 -7.00
N LYS A 153 10.93 2.06 -6.69
CA LYS A 153 10.31 0.83 -7.23
C LYS A 153 8.87 0.66 -6.74
N LEU A 154 8.61 0.92 -5.46
CA LEU A 154 7.26 0.86 -4.89
C LEU A 154 6.34 1.90 -5.54
N ASN A 155 6.79 3.16 -5.66
CA ASN A 155 6.02 4.22 -6.33
C ASN A 155 5.66 3.83 -7.78
N GLN A 156 6.61 3.24 -8.51
CA GLN A 156 6.36 2.81 -9.88
C GLN A 156 5.34 1.65 -9.95
N ALA A 157 5.45 0.66 -9.06
CA ALA A 157 4.51 -0.45 -9.01
C ALA A 157 3.08 0.01 -8.67
N GLU A 158 2.94 0.86 -7.65
CA GLU A 158 1.63 1.43 -7.27
C GLU A 158 1.02 2.27 -8.43
N LYS A 159 1.85 3.00 -9.18
CA LYS A 159 1.41 3.76 -10.35
C LYS A 159 0.88 2.87 -11.46
N GLU A 160 1.55 1.75 -11.75
CA GLU A 160 1.06 0.79 -12.76
C GLU A 160 -0.24 0.12 -12.31
N VAL A 161 -0.41 -0.18 -11.01
CA VAL A 161 -1.69 -0.64 -10.44
C VAL A 161 -2.79 0.39 -10.68
N ASN A 162 -2.55 1.64 -10.30
CA ASN A 162 -3.53 2.72 -10.45
C ASN A 162 -3.92 2.94 -11.92
N LYS A 163 -2.93 2.90 -12.83
CA LYS A 163 -3.13 3.04 -14.27
C LYS A 163 -3.98 1.90 -14.83
N ALA A 164 -3.65 0.65 -14.48
CA ALA A 164 -4.43 -0.51 -14.90
C ALA A 164 -5.87 -0.43 -14.38
N ALA A 165 -6.03 0.02 -13.13
CA ALA A 165 -7.34 0.13 -12.50
C ALA A 165 -8.19 1.28 -13.08
N LEU A 166 -7.59 2.42 -13.40
CA LEU A 166 -8.25 3.50 -14.17
C LEU A 166 -8.76 2.96 -15.52
N HIS A 167 -7.90 2.25 -16.26
CA HIS A 167 -8.27 1.68 -17.56
C HIS A 167 -9.39 0.63 -17.46
N ALA A 168 -9.38 -0.18 -16.40
CA ALA A 168 -10.33 -1.28 -16.24
C ALA A 168 -11.70 -0.84 -15.71
N PHE A 169 -11.76 0.19 -14.86
CA PHE A 169 -12.99 0.52 -14.12
C PHE A 169 -13.49 1.94 -14.33
N HIS A 170 -12.60 2.91 -14.54
CA HIS A 170 -13.02 4.28 -14.77
C HIS A 170 -11.93 5.20 -15.30
N ASP A 171 -12.04 5.54 -16.58
CA ASP A 171 -11.09 6.42 -17.25
C ASP A 171 -11.70 7.80 -17.50
N SER A 172 -11.72 8.65 -16.46
CA SER A 172 -12.13 10.06 -16.57
C SER A 172 -11.01 11.01 -16.16
N ASP A 173 -11.05 12.23 -16.70
CA ASP A 173 -10.07 13.27 -16.39
C ASP A 173 -10.02 13.62 -14.89
N ASP A 174 -11.16 13.57 -14.21
CA ASP A 174 -11.24 13.87 -12.78
C ASP A 174 -10.64 12.74 -11.94
N SER A 175 -10.88 11.47 -12.29
CA SER A 175 -10.24 10.34 -11.61
C SER A 175 -8.74 10.29 -11.86
N ARG A 176 -8.27 10.62 -13.08
CA ARG A 176 -6.84 10.75 -13.38
C ARG A 176 -6.16 11.84 -12.53
N LYS A 177 -6.79 13.01 -12.38
CA LYS A 177 -6.25 14.12 -11.57
C LYS A 177 -6.10 13.72 -10.11
N VAL A 178 -7.10 13.06 -9.54
CA VAL A 178 -7.06 12.69 -8.12
C VAL A 178 -6.10 11.53 -7.86
N VAL A 179 -6.01 10.53 -8.75
CA VAL A 179 -4.95 9.50 -8.69
C VAL A 179 -3.58 10.15 -8.75
N SER A 180 -3.36 11.09 -9.68
CA SER A 180 -2.09 11.78 -9.80
C SER A 180 -1.73 12.60 -8.55
N GLU A 181 -2.71 13.25 -7.92
CA GLU A 181 -2.45 14.01 -6.68
C GLU A 181 -2.13 13.05 -5.52
N MET A 182 -2.84 11.93 -5.41
CA MET A 182 -2.55 10.89 -4.43
C MET A 182 -1.12 10.34 -4.58
N GLU A 183 -0.73 9.95 -5.80
CA GLU A 183 0.62 9.45 -6.10
C GLU A 183 1.71 10.48 -5.74
N LYS A 184 1.45 11.75 -6.06
CA LYS A 184 2.35 12.86 -5.73
C LYS A 184 2.49 13.04 -4.22
N GLN A 185 1.38 13.07 -3.47
CA GLN A 185 1.43 13.21 -2.01
C GLN A 185 2.12 12.01 -1.37
N ALA A 186 1.85 10.78 -1.81
CA ALA A 186 2.52 9.59 -1.31
C ALA A 186 4.04 9.65 -1.54
N SER A 187 4.47 10.09 -2.72
CA SER A 187 5.89 10.28 -3.04
C SER A 187 6.55 11.36 -2.18
N ILE A 188 5.88 12.49 -1.94
CA ILE A 188 6.39 13.56 -1.06
C ILE A 188 6.56 13.04 0.37
N LEU A 189 5.54 12.40 0.94
CA LEU A 189 5.58 11.86 2.31
C LEU A 189 6.69 10.83 2.49
N ARG A 190 6.86 9.90 1.54
CA ARG A 190 7.95 8.91 1.57
C ARG A 190 9.33 9.54 1.49
N ASN A 191 9.50 10.59 0.68
CA ASN A 191 10.78 11.28 0.57
C ASN A 191 11.11 12.07 1.84
N GLN A 192 10.11 12.67 2.49
CA GLN A 192 10.26 13.32 3.79
C GLN A 192 10.65 12.30 4.87
N GLU A 193 9.96 11.15 4.93
CA GLU A 193 10.28 10.05 5.84
C GLU A 193 11.68 9.49 5.59
N ALA A 194 12.07 9.22 4.34
CA ALA A 194 13.44 8.78 4.03
C ALA A 194 14.48 9.86 4.39
N GLY A 195 14.08 11.13 4.33
CA GLY A 195 14.86 12.26 4.83
C GLY A 195 15.12 12.16 6.32
N SER A 196 14.05 12.07 7.12
CA SER A 196 14.11 12.05 8.57
C SER A 196 14.79 10.78 9.13
N ILE A 197 14.56 9.62 8.51
CA ILE A 197 15.19 8.37 8.95
C ILE A 197 16.71 8.46 8.84
N PHE A 198 17.26 8.99 7.75
CA PHE A 198 18.71 8.98 7.51
C PHE A 198 19.40 10.33 7.79
N SER A 199 18.72 11.28 8.42
CA SER A 199 19.32 12.55 8.88
C SER A 199 19.78 12.51 10.34
N SER A 200 19.46 11.44 11.06
CA SER A 200 19.90 11.19 12.45
C SER A 200 21.18 10.37 12.49
#